data_AF-A0A2N3HUL0-F1
#
_entry.id   AF-A0A2N3HUL0-F1
#
_cell.length_a   1.000
_cell.length_b   1.000
_cell.length_c   1.000
_cell.angle_alpha   90.00
_cell.angle_beta   90.00
_cell.angle_gamma   90.00
#
_symmetry.space_group_name_H-M   'P 1'
#
loop_
_entity.id
_entity.type
_entity.pdbx_description
1 polymer ?
#
loop_
_entity_poly.entity_id
_entity_poly.type
_entity_poly.pdbx_seq_one_letter_code
_entity_poly.pdbx_strand_id
1 'polypeptide(L)'
;MKYSFTSTTIEKLSLEYSGNQNFIQNTLPRIKIIHTIKKEFNTIPNLEWYIEYSPTNINTNRILIQYQNQESKDFNFFYEIPLSLNFEFRVYLSNSSIHFIDLYNFLLKKEIIHKDQYSIKAAYHTIPHFTINSKTKRYDLNIINKYVALSDNQNNLIDEKVKNEIESGFKTFNPIFDQIIAQFKI
;
A
#
# COMPACT_ATOMS: atom_id res chain seq x y z
N MET A 1 0.88 8.01 -13.29
CA MET A 1 0.53 6.89 -14.18
C MET A 1 0.41 5.62 -13.34
N LYS A 2 -0.58 4.75 -13.61
CA LYS A 2 -0.82 3.49 -12.89
C LYS A 2 -0.34 2.31 -13.73
N TYR A 3 0.43 1.40 -13.13
CA TYR A 3 1.02 0.24 -13.80
C TYR A 3 0.81 -1.02 -12.97
N SER A 4 0.64 -2.18 -13.61
CA SER A 4 0.64 -3.47 -12.91
C SER A 4 1.98 -3.72 -12.23
N PHE A 5 1.97 -4.19 -10.98
CA PHE A 5 3.19 -4.37 -10.19
C PHE A 5 3.90 -5.69 -10.52
N THR A 6 4.70 -5.69 -11.58
CA THR A 6 5.46 -6.86 -12.08
C THR A 6 6.94 -6.53 -12.25
N SER A 7 7.80 -7.55 -12.29
CA SER A 7 9.24 -7.37 -12.59
C SER A 7 9.46 -6.58 -13.88
N THR A 8 8.75 -6.91 -14.95
CA THR A 8 8.84 -6.24 -16.25
C THR A 8 8.46 -4.77 -16.17
N THR A 9 7.42 -4.41 -15.40
CA THR A 9 7.06 -3.00 -15.18
C THR A 9 8.18 -2.27 -14.42
N ILE A 10 8.76 -2.90 -13.40
CA ILE A 10 9.85 -2.28 -12.60
C ILE A 10 11.06 -2.02 -13.48
N GLU A 11 11.45 -2.98 -14.32
CA GLU A 11 12.55 -2.83 -15.28
C GLU A 11 12.27 -1.70 -16.27
N LYS A 12 11.06 -1.65 -16.83
CA LYS A 12 10.63 -0.56 -17.72
C LYS A 12 10.76 0.80 -17.03
N LEU A 13 10.23 0.96 -15.82
CA LEU A 13 10.33 2.21 -15.06
C LEU A 13 11.78 2.56 -14.73
N SER A 14 12.61 1.57 -14.41
CA SER A 14 14.05 1.74 -14.17
C SER A 14 14.78 2.33 -15.38
N LEU A 15 14.43 1.88 -16.59
CA LEU A 15 15.01 2.39 -17.83
C LEU A 15 14.48 3.79 -18.16
N GLU A 16 13.16 3.95 -18.13
CA GLU A 16 12.45 5.20 -18.47
C GLU A 16 12.89 6.37 -17.58
N TYR A 17 13.13 6.12 -16.29
CA TYR A 17 13.49 7.15 -15.31
C TYR A 17 14.94 7.06 -14.82
N SER A 18 15.83 6.46 -15.62
CA SER A 18 17.27 6.34 -15.34
C SER A 18 18.01 7.68 -15.22
N GLY A 19 17.44 8.78 -15.76
CA GLY A 19 17.97 10.13 -15.57
C GLY A 19 17.51 10.82 -14.28
N ASN A 20 16.52 10.26 -13.57
CA ASN A 20 15.92 10.89 -12.40
C ASN A 20 16.55 10.38 -11.09
N GLN A 21 17.42 11.19 -10.48
CA GLN A 21 18.13 10.82 -9.25
C GLN A 21 17.19 10.54 -8.08
N ASN A 22 16.08 11.27 -7.96
CA ASN A 22 15.10 11.00 -6.91
C ASN A 22 14.46 9.61 -7.11
N PHE A 23 14.12 9.25 -8.35
CA PHE A 23 13.60 7.93 -8.66
C PHE A 23 14.61 6.84 -8.32
N ILE A 24 15.85 6.96 -8.80
CA ILE A 24 16.90 5.96 -8.63
C ILE A 24 17.27 5.75 -7.16
N GLN A 25 17.43 6.84 -6.40
CA GLN A 25 17.93 6.77 -5.03
C GLN A 25 16.83 6.56 -4.00
N ASN A 26 15.58 6.94 -4.29
CA ASN A 26 14.49 6.85 -3.33
C ASN A 26 13.37 5.91 -3.77
N THR A 27 12.74 6.18 -4.91
CA THR A 27 11.50 5.50 -5.31
C THR A 27 11.76 4.04 -5.71
N LEU A 28 12.74 3.81 -6.59
CA LEU A 28 13.05 2.50 -7.15
C LEU A 28 13.48 1.47 -6.09
N PRO A 29 14.38 1.78 -5.13
CA PRO A 29 14.74 0.84 -4.06
C PRO A 29 13.52 0.40 -3.25
N ARG A 30 12.59 1.31 -2.95
CA ARG A 30 11.35 1.00 -2.22
C ARG A 30 10.42 0.12 -3.05
N ILE A 31 10.24 0.42 -4.34
CA ILE A 31 9.50 -0.45 -5.26
C ILE A 31 10.11 -1.87 -5.27
N LYS A 32 11.43 -2.00 -5.35
CA LYS A 32 12.10 -3.31 -5.33
C LYS A 32 11.90 -4.05 -4.00
N ILE A 33 12.03 -3.37 -2.85
CA ILE A 33 11.76 -3.94 -1.52
C ILE A 33 10.32 -4.48 -1.45
N ILE A 34 9.33 -3.64 -1.78
CA ILE A 34 7.92 -4.05 -1.70
C ILE A 34 7.62 -5.16 -2.73
N HIS A 35 8.27 -5.16 -3.90
CA HIS A 35 8.11 -6.24 -4.88
C HIS A 35 8.63 -7.58 -4.35
N THR A 36 9.77 -7.58 -3.67
CA THR A 36 10.29 -8.79 -3.01
C THR A 36 9.32 -9.27 -1.95
N ILE A 37 8.82 -8.37 -1.10
CA ILE A 37 7.82 -8.68 -0.07
C ILE A 37 6.53 -9.24 -0.69
N LYS A 38 6.03 -8.65 -1.78
CA LYS A 38 4.83 -9.10 -2.50
C LYS A 38 4.92 -10.58 -2.89
N LYS A 39 6.10 -11.07 -3.27
CA LYS A 39 6.28 -12.49 -3.67
C LYS A 39 5.95 -13.46 -2.53
N GLU A 40 6.17 -13.06 -1.27
CA GLU A 40 5.85 -13.85 -0.07
C GLU A 40 4.34 -13.90 0.22
N PHE A 41 3.55 -13.03 -0.42
CA PHE A 41 2.09 -12.93 -0.22
C PHE A 41 1.28 -13.45 -1.42
N ASN A 42 1.91 -14.20 -2.32
CA ASN A 42 1.25 -14.78 -3.50
C ASN A 42 0.08 -15.72 -3.18
N THR A 43 0.02 -16.23 -1.94
CA THR A 43 -1.05 -17.10 -1.44
C THR A 43 -2.27 -16.36 -0.92
N ILE A 44 -2.19 -15.03 -0.70
CA ILE A 44 -3.33 -14.24 -0.25
C ILE A 44 -4.18 -13.91 -1.48
N PRO A 45 -5.40 -14.47 -1.59
CA PRO A 45 -6.26 -14.25 -2.76
C PRO A 45 -6.78 -12.81 -2.77
N ASN A 46 -7.39 -12.42 -3.90
CA ASN A 46 -8.13 -11.17 -4.06
C ASN A 46 -7.30 -9.87 -3.89
N LEU A 47 -5.98 -9.91 -4.04
CA LEU A 47 -5.13 -8.72 -3.99
C LEU A 47 -4.54 -8.40 -5.36
N GLU A 48 -4.91 -7.24 -5.91
CA GLU A 48 -4.32 -6.69 -7.12
C GLU A 48 -3.35 -5.56 -6.81
N TRP A 49 -2.10 -5.73 -7.24
CA TRP A 49 -1.01 -4.81 -6.89
C TRP A 49 -0.63 -3.93 -8.07
N TYR A 50 -0.52 -2.63 -7.83
CA TYR A 50 -0.15 -1.62 -8.81
C TYR A 50 0.93 -0.67 -8.28
N ILE A 51 1.69 -0.10 -9.20
CA ILE A 51 2.60 1.02 -8.96
C ILE A 51 1.94 2.27 -9.53
N GLU A 52 1.77 3.30 -8.72
CA GLU A 52 1.47 4.65 -9.19
C GLU A 52 2.74 5.50 -9.09
N TYR A 53 3.14 6.07 -10.22
CA TYR A 53 4.32 6.91 -10.30
C TYR A 53 4.07 8.16 -11.17
N SER A 54 4.58 9.28 -10.69
CA SER A 54 4.62 10.57 -11.35
C SER A 54 5.99 11.22 -11.11
N PRO A 55 6.72 11.59 -12.18
CA PRO A 55 8.00 12.28 -12.04
C PRO A 55 7.84 13.73 -11.56
N THR A 56 6.65 14.31 -11.70
CA THR A 56 6.36 15.72 -11.36
C THR A 56 5.61 15.89 -10.05
N ASN A 57 4.90 14.87 -9.58
CA ASN A 57 4.14 14.91 -8.34
C ASN A 57 4.50 13.74 -7.42
N ILE A 58 5.58 13.92 -6.67
CA ILE A 58 6.13 12.89 -5.77
C ILE A 58 5.15 12.41 -4.70
N ASN A 59 4.18 13.25 -4.31
CA ASN A 59 3.19 12.92 -3.28
C ASN A 59 2.16 11.90 -3.76
N THR A 60 2.07 11.67 -5.08
CA THR A 60 1.20 10.66 -5.69
C THR A 60 1.89 9.32 -5.90
N ASN A 61 3.19 9.22 -5.58
CA ASN A 61 3.95 8.00 -5.78
C ASN A 61 3.65 6.98 -4.68
N ARG A 62 3.12 5.83 -5.06
CA ARG A 62 2.65 4.81 -4.12
C ARG A 62 2.58 3.43 -4.74
N ILE A 63 2.59 2.41 -3.90
CA ILE A 63 2.08 1.09 -4.22
C ILE A 63 0.61 1.08 -3.81
N LEU A 64 -0.27 0.69 -4.73
CA LEU A 64 -1.70 0.52 -4.51
C LEU A 64 -2.00 -0.98 -4.51
N ILE A 65 -2.76 -1.44 -3.53
CA ILE A 65 -3.15 -2.85 -3.39
C ILE A 65 -4.67 -2.88 -3.30
N GLN A 66 -5.34 -3.18 -4.41
CA GLN A 66 -6.79 -3.25 -4.45
C GLN A 66 -7.25 -4.61 -3.95
N TYR A 67 -8.19 -4.61 -3.01
CA TYR A 67 -8.89 -5.81 -2.60
C TYR A 67 -10.03 -6.02 -3.58
N GLN A 68 -10.00 -7.13 -4.32
CA GLN A 68 -11.01 -7.42 -5.33
C GLN A 68 -12.36 -7.63 -4.64
N ASN A 69 -13.26 -6.66 -4.81
CA ASN A 69 -14.69 -6.82 -4.58
C ASN A 69 -15.41 -6.59 -5.92
N GLN A 70 -16.13 -7.60 -6.40
CA GLN A 70 -16.65 -7.61 -7.76
C GLN A 70 -17.99 -6.86 -7.91
N GLU A 71 -18.63 -6.41 -6.82
CA GLU A 71 -20.05 -6.06 -6.87
C GLU A 71 -20.34 -4.54 -6.75
N SER A 72 -19.41 -3.69 -6.28
CA SER A 72 -19.66 -2.25 -6.15
C SER A 72 -18.52 -1.33 -6.58
N LYS A 73 -18.87 -0.31 -7.39
CA LYS A 73 -17.95 0.77 -7.81
C LYS A 73 -17.71 1.82 -6.72
N ASP A 74 -18.65 1.96 -5.80
CA ASP A 74 -18.67 3.04 -4.79
C ASP A 74 -17.91 2.66 -3.52
N PHE A 75 -17.78 1.36 -3.28
CA PHE A 75 -16.98 0.77 -2.20
C PHE A 75 -15.81 0.04 -2.83
N ASN A 76 -14.66 0.69 -2.89
CA ASN A 76 -13.43 0.04 -3.31
C ASN A 76 -12.52 -0.02 -2.09
N PHE A 77 -12.24 -1.24 -1.64
CA PHE A 77 -11.34 -1.48 -0.53
C PHE A 77 -9.93 -1.59 -1.05
N PHE A 78 -9.02 -0.77 -0.53
CA PHE A 78 -7.64 -0.83 -0.97
C PHE A 78 -6.67 -0.41 0.11
N TYR A 79 -5.45 -0.88 -0.06
CA TYR A 79 -4.32 -0.42 0.71
C TYR A 79 -3.41 0.48 -0.12
N GLU A 80 -2.71 1.36 0.57
CA GLU A 80 -1.70 2.22 -0.03
C GLU A 80 -0.41 2.18 0.80
N ILE A 81 0.72 2.04 0.10
CA ILE A 81 2.05 2.26 0.65
C ILE A 81 2.67 3.44 -0.11
N PRO A 82 2.73 4.65 0.47
CA PRO A 82 3.41 5.78 -0.15
C PRO A 82 4.89 5.45 -0.38
N LEU A 83 5.41 5.80 -1.54
CA LEU A 83 6.85 5.65 -1.87
C LEU A 83 7.66 6.81 -1.28
N SER A 84 7.35 7.16 -0.02
CA SER A 84 7.98 8.23 0.74
C SER A 84 9.12 7.69 1.62
N LEU A 85 9.86 8.60 2.28
CA LEU A 85 10.96 8.21 3.16
C LEU A 85 10.52 7.31 4.32
N ASN A 86 9.36 7.59 4.90
CA ASN A 86 8.78 6.82 5.99
C ASN A 86 7.83 5.77 5.42
N PHE A 87 7.90 4.56 5.97
CA PHE A 87 6.90 3.56 5.68
C PHE A 87 5.59 3.93 6.39
N GLU A 88 4.50 3.87 5.63
CA GLU A 88 3.15 4.01 6.13
C GLU A 88 2.28 3.00 5.38
N PHE A 89 1.46 2.26 6.13
CA PHE A 89 0.50 1.35 5.53
C PHE A 89 -0.90 1.89 5.78
N ARG A 90 -1.55 2.32 4.70
CA ARG A 90 -2.84 3.00 4.74
C ARG A 90 -3.94 2.05 4.27
N VAL A 91 -5.10 2.10 4.92
CA VAL A 91 -6.29 1.34 4.54
C VAL A 91 -7.41 2.29 4.20
N TYR A 92 -7.98 2.10 3.02
CA TYR A 92 -9.14 2.83 2.56
C TYR A 92 -10.34 1.90 2.52
N LEU A 93 -11.42 2.35 3.16
CA LEU A 93 -12.70 1.66 3.14
C LEU A 93 -13.54 2.01 1.90
N SER A 94 -13.19 3.05 1.16
CA SER A 94 -13.96 3.51 0.00
C SER A 94 -13.18 4.53 -0.84
N ASN A 95 -13.80 4.95 -1.94
CA ASN A 95 -13.33 6.04 -2.80
C ASN A 95 -13.85 7.42 -2.38
N SER A 96 -14.60 7.55 -1.27
CA SER A 96 -15.23 8.82 -0.87
C SER A 96 -15.28 9.00 0.63
N SER A 97 -15.12 10.23 1.11
CA SER A 97 -15.16 10.53 2.54
C SER A 97 -16.49 10.16 3.19
N ILE A 98 -17.59 10.29 2.45
CA ILE A 98 -18.94 9.94 2.93
C ILE A 98 -19.02 8.44 3.20
N HIS A 99 -18.68 7.62 2.20
CA HIS A 99 -18.72 6.17 2.35
C HIS A 99 -17.72 5.65 3.40
N PHE A 100 -16.57 6.33 3.57
CA PHE A 100 -15.63 5.99 4.64
C PHE A 100 -16.29 6.20 6.02
N ILE A 101 -16.95 7.33 6.24
CA ILE A 101 -17.61 7.64 7.51
C ILE A 101 -18.73 6.65 7.80
N ASP A 102 -19.54 6.30 6.79
CA ASP A 102 -20.63 5.34 6.92
C ASP A 102 -20.11 3.96 7.34
N LEU A 103 -19.06 3.48 6.67
CA LEU A 103 -18.43 2.20 7.01
C LEU A 103 -17.72 2.25 8.36
N TYR A 104 -17.04 3.33 8.69
CA TYR A 104 -16.40 3.50 9.99
C TYR A 104 -17.43 3.42 11.14
N ASN A 105 -18.54 4.14 11.02
CA ASN A 105 -19.62 4.10 12.00
C ASN A 105 -20.25 2.71 12.10
N PHE A 106 -20.39 2.01 10.97
CA PHE A 106 -20.83 0.62 10.95
C PHE A 106 -19.87 -0.30 11.74
N LEU A 107 -18.55 -0.20 11.49
CA LEU A 107 -17.55 -1.01 12.16
C LEU A 107 -17.53 -0.78 13.68
N LEU A 108 -17.70 0.47 14.12
CA LEU A 108 -17.84 0.81 15.54
C LEU A 108 -19.12 0.22 16.15
N LYS A 109 -20.27 0.41 15.49
CA LYS A 109 -21.57 -0.08 15.97
C LYS A 109 -21.62 -1.60 16.07
N LYS A 110 -20.87 -2.30 15.22
CA LYS A 110 -20.75 -3.77 15.21
C LYS A 110 -19.61 -4.29 16.08
N GLU A 111 -18.89 -3.39 16.77
CA GLU A 111 -17.74 -3.74 17.61
C GLU A 111 -16.64 -4.53 16.87
N ILE A 112 -16.55 -4.34 15.55
CA ILE A 112 -15.51 -4.95 14.70
C ILE A 112 -14.17 -4.23 14.92
N ILE A 113 -14.25 -2.92 15.17
CA ILE A 113 -13.12 -2.10 15.62
C ILE A 113 -13.56 -1.26 16.82
N HIS A 114 -12.59 -0.84 17.63
CA HIS A 114 -12.80 0.13 18.69
C HIS A 114 -12.43 1.54 18.24
N LYS A 115 -13.03 2.53 18.90
CA LYS A 115 -12.66 3.93 18.72
C LYS A 115 -11.17 4.10 19.06
N ASP A 116 -10.45 4.85 18.22
CA ASP A 116 -9.03 5.15 18.38
C ASP A 116 -8.09 3.93 18.31
N GLN A 117 -8.59 2.75 17.92
CA GLN A 117 -7.76 1.56 17.69
C GLN A 117 -6.75 1.77 16.56
N TYR A 118 -7.14 2.52 15.53
CA TYR A 118 -6.29 2.91 14.41
C TYR A 118 -6.33 4.43 14.24
N SER A 119 -5.17 5.03 13.95
CA SER A 119 -5.11 6.45 13.62
C SER A 119 -5.84 6.70 12.31
N ILE A 120 -6.81 7.61 12.31
CA ILE A 120 -7.46 8.09 11.09
C ILE A 120 -6.74 9.36 10.63
N LYS A 121 -6.36 9.40 9.35
CA LYS A 121 -5.81 10.61 8.72
C LYS A 121 -6.67 11.00 7.53
N ALA A 122 -6.82 12.30 7.34
CA ALA A 122 -7.34 12.93 6.13
C ALA A 122 -6.50 14.18 5.87
N ALA A 123 -5.94 14.32 4.67
CA ALA A 123 -5.22 15.52 4.25
C ALA A 123 -6.02 16.25 3.18
N TYR A 124 -5.63 17.49 2.88
CA TYR A 124 -6.23 18.24 1.78
C TYR A 124 -6.04 17.44 0.47
N HIS A 125 -7.15 17.06 -0.18
CA HIS A 125 -7.26 16.16 -1.33
C HIS A 125 -7.06 14.64 -1.10
N THR A 126 -7.00 14.15 0.13
CA THR A 126 -7.02 12.70 0.39
C THR A 126 -8.25 12.27 1.16
N ILE A 127 -8.83 11.15 0.76
CA ILE A 127 -9.96 10.52 1.44
C ILE A 127 -9.47 10.05 2.81
N PRO A 128 -10.33 10.11 3.86
CA PRO A 128 -10.02 9.50 5.14
C PRO A 128 -9.57 8.04 5.01
N HIS A 129 -8.56 7.68 5.77
CA HIS A 129 -8.00 6.33 5.80
C HIS A 129 -7.46 6.00 7.17
N PHE A 130 -7.34 4.70 7.46
CA PHE A 130 -6.60 4.23 8.62
C PHE A 130 -5.12 4.16 8.30
N THR A 131 -4.28 4.52 9.26
CA THR A 131 -2.86 4.20 9.30
C THR A 131 -2.68 2.99 10.23
N ILE A 132 -2.27 1.84 9.70
CA ILE A 132 -2.19 0.59 10.48
C ILE A 132 -0.88 0.48 11.25
N ASN A 133 0.21 1.02 10.73
CA ASN A 133 1.51 0.82 11.34
C ASN A 133 1.58 1.50 12.72
N SER A 134 1.96 0.70 13.72
CA SER A 134 1.96 1.08 15.15
C SER A 134 2.83 2.29 15.48
N LYS A 135 3.88 2.54 14.69
CA LYS A 135 4.78 3.71 14.79
C LYS A 135 5.28 4.10 13.40
N THR A 136 5.61 5.37 13.19
CA THR A 136 6.33 5.83 11.99
C THR A 136 7.70 5.17 11.96
N LYS A 137 7.91 4.22 11.04
CA LYS A 137 9.18 3.51 10.87
C LYS A 137 9.75 3.87 9.50
N ARG A 138 11.02 4.28 9.46
CA ARG A 138 11.75 4.43 8.20
C ARG A 138 12.06 3.04 7.65
N TYR A 139 12.10 2.92 6.32
CA TYR A 139 12.72 1.77 5.67
C TYR A 139 14.16 1.60 6.18
N ASP A 140 14.63 0.36 6.29
CA ASP A 140 16.01 0.09 6.69
C ASP A 140 16.98 0.66 5.64
N LEU A 141 17.77 1.66 6.04
CA LEU A 141 18.72 2.34 5.15
C LEU A 141 19.79 1.38 4.62
N ASN A 142 20.16 0.34 5.36
CA ASN A 142 21.12 -0.64 4.88
C ASN A 142 20.54 -1.44 3.71
N ILE A 143 19.24 -1.75 3.76
CA ILE A 143 18.54 -2.44 2.66
C ILE A 143 18.40 -1.52 1.46
N ILE A 144 17.98 -0.26 1.68
CA ILE A 144 17.89 0.75 0.62
C ILE A 144 19.24 0.93 -0.08
N ASN A 145 20.32 1.12 0.67
CA ASN A 145 21.66 1.35 0.12
C ASN A 145 22.15 0.14 -0.68
N LYS A 146 21.84 -1.10 -0.27
CA LYS A 146 22.17 -2.30 -1.03
C LYS A 146 21.44 -2.35 -2.37
N TYR A 147 20.17 -1.93 -2.43
CA TYR A 147 19.42 -1.83 -3.69
C TYR A 147 19.90 -0.69 -4.60
N VAL A 148 20.51 0.35 -4.05
CA VAL A 148 21.11 1.44 -4.84
C VAL A 148 22.49 1.05 -5.37
N ALA A 149 23.32 0.42 -4.54
CA ALA A 149 24.70 0.08 -4.87
C ALA A 149 24.83 -1.11 -5.83
N LEU A 150 23.91 -2.06 -5.77
CA LEU A 150 23.92 -3.25 -6.61
C LEU A 150 22.95 -3.03 -7.77
N SER A 151 23.50 -2.89 -8.98
CA SER A 151 22.73 -2.79 -10.24
C SER A 151 21.90 -4.04 -10.53
N ASP A 152 22.10 -5.11 -9.77
CA ASP A 152 21.52 -6.41 -10.03
C ASP A 152 20.15 -6.60 -9.39
N ASN A 153 19.19 -7.08 -10.18
CA ASN A 153 17.80 -7.36 -9.77
C ASN A 153 17.67 -8.61 -8.87
N GLN A 154 18.78 -9.27 -8.52
CA GLN A 154 18.79 -10.55 -7.80
C GLN A 154 18.78 -10.43 -6.27
N ASN A 155 18.87 -9.22 -5.73
CA ASN A 155 18.76 -9.01 -4.30
C ASN A 155 17.31 -9.28 -3.85
N ASN A 156 17.04 -10.47 -3.32
CA ASN A 156 15.83 -10.79 -2.58
C ASN A 156 15.95 -10.28 -1.13
N LEU A 157 16.36 -9.02 -0.96
CA LEU A 157 16.47 -8.40 0.36
C LEU A 157 15.09 -7.99 0.85
N ILE A 158 14.71 -8.49 2.02
CA ILE A 158 13.43 -8.23 2.64
C ILE A 158 13.65 -7.33 3.87
N ASP A 159 12.91 -6.23 3.93
CA ASP A 159 12.75 -5.48 5.17
C ASP A 159 11.66 -6.18 6.01
N GLU A 160 12.09 -7.07 6.91
CA GLU A 160 11.17 -7.88 7.72
C GLU A 160 10.22 -7.02 8.56
N LYS A 161 10.64 -5.81 8.96
CA LYS A 161 9.75 -4.91 9.70
C LYS A 161 8.60 -4.44 8.81
N VAL A 162 8.91 -4.03 7.58
CA VAL A 162 7.90 -3.62 6.60
C VAL A 162 6.98 -4.80 6.24
N LYS A 163 7.57 -5.98 5.99
CA LYS A 163 6.81 -7.21 5.70
C LYS A 163 5.81 -7.53 6.80
N ASN A 164 6.25 -7.55 8.07
CA ASN A 164 5.39 -7.90 9.20
C ASN A 164 4.23 -6.91 9.39
N GLU A 165 4.44 -5.62 9.12
CA GLU A 165 3.38 -4.61 9.22
C GLU A 165 2.35 -4.79 8.08
N ILE A 166 2.80 -5.10 6.86
CA ILE A 166 1.91 -5.42 5.73
C ILE A 166 1.11 -6.69 6.03
N GLU A 167 1.77 -7.76 6.48
CA GLU A 167 1.13 -9.02 6.82
C GLU A 167 0.10 -8.86 7.93
N SER A 168 0.44 -8.13 9.01
CA SER A 168 -0.48 -7.82 10.10
C SER A 168 -1.68 -7.03 9.60
N GLY A 169 -1.46 -6.06 8.71
CA GLY A 169 -2.55 -5.28 8.13
C GLY A 169 -3.48 -6.13 7.28
N PHE A 170 -2.97 -7.03 6.43
CA PHE A 170 -3.81 -7.97 5.67
C PHE A 170 -4.59 -8.92 6.57
N LYS A 171 -3.94 -9.52 7.59
CA LYS A 171 -4.61 -10.41 8.55
C LYS A 171 -5.73 -9.72 9.31
N THR A 172 -5.63 -8.41 9.50
CA THR A 172 -6.63 -7.63 10.22
C THR A 172 -7.74 -7.14 9.32
N PHE A 173 -7.41 -6.56 8.16
CA PHE A 173 -8.39 -5.85 7.34
C PHE A 173 -9.02 -6.67 6.22
N ASN A 174 -8.37 -7.73 5.71
CA ASN A 174 -9.04 -8.59 4.72
C ASN A 174 -10.34 -9.20 5.30
N PRO A 175 -10.35 -9.78 6.52
CA PRO A 175 -11.60 -10.26 7.12
C PRO A 175 -12.64 -9.16 7.37
N ILE A 176 -12.19 -7.93 7.66
CA ILE A 176 -13.08 -6.77 7.83
C ILE A 176 -13.74 -6.43 6.48
N PHE A 177 -12.96 -6.41 5.40
CA PHE A 177 -13.49 -6.20 4.05
C PHE A 177 -14.51 -7.27 3.68
N ASP A 178 -14.22 -8.54 3.93
CA ASP A 178 -15.16 -9.64 3.68
C ASP A 178 -16.47 -9.48 4.47
N GLN A 179 -16.39 -9.03 5.73
CA GLN A 179 -17.58 -8.76 6.55
C GLN A 179 -18.41 -7.60 5.98
N ILE A 180 -17.76 -6.53 5.52
CA ILE A 180 -18.45 -5.40 4.90
C ILE A 180 -19.11 -5.86 3.59
N ILE A 181 -18.37 -6.55 2.72
CA ILE A 181 -18.86 -7.12 1.47
C ILE A 181 -20.11 -7.99 1.71
N ALA A 182 -20.03 -8.94 2.65
CA ALA A 182 -21.15 -9.82 2.98
C ALA A 182 -22.37 -9.06 3.52
N GLN A 183 -22.16 -8.02 4.33
CA GLN A 183 -23.23 -7.26 4.96
C GLN A 183 -23.95 -6.32 3.98
N PHE A 184 -23.21 -5.68 3.09
CA PHE A 184 -23.74 -4.68 2.15
C PHE A 184 -24.02 -5.26 0.76
N LYS A 185 -23.57 -6.49 0.48
CA LYS A 185 -23.69 -7.18 -0.83
C LYS A 185 -23.04 -6.36 -1.96
N ILE A 186 -21.74 -6.07 -1.77
CA ILE A 186 -20.91 -5.13 -2.57
C ILE A 186 -19.54 -5.70 -2.92
#